data_AF-A0A6N7M3M4-F1
#
_entry.id   AF-A0A6N7M3M4-F1
#
_cell.length_a   1.000
_cell.length_b   1.000
_cell.length_c   1.000
_cell.angle_alpha   90.00
_cell.angle_beta   90.00
_cell.angle_gamma   90.00
#
_symmetry.space_group_name_H-M   'P 1'
#
loop_
_entity.id
_entity.type
_entity.pdbx_description
1 polymer ?
#
loop_
_entity_poly.entity_id
_entity_poly.type
_entity_poly.pdbx_seq_one_letter_code
_entity_poly.pdbx_strand_id
1 'polypeptide(L)'
;MNKKLNTLFFITGATVFNLLIMLVLMLISLTLLGVIFKGNLDPNILSILMMVVFIGSIIGSFVIYSWLVKRIAKKIDMDKYFLPLFKKRKN
;
A
#
# COMPACT_ATOMS: atom_id res chain seq x y z
N MET A 1 9.95 -23.66 15.26
CA MET A 1 9.48 -22.45 14.54
C MET A 1 9.92 -22.56 13.08
N ASN A 2 8.99 -22.81 12.17
CA ASN A 2 9.33 -23.09 10.78
C ASN A 2 9.47 -21.78 10.00
N LYS A 3 10.67 -21.46 9.48
CA LYS A 3 10.94 -20.17 8.81
C LYS A 3 9.99 -19.89 7.64
N LYS A 4 9.47 -20.94 6.99
CA LYS A 4 8.45 -20.85 5.93
C LYS A 4 7.12 -20.28 6.45
N LEU A 5 6.70 -20.69 7.64
CA LEU A 5 5.43 -20.26 8.25
C LEU A 5 5.46 -18.76 8.59
N ASN A 6 6.57 -18.28 9.15
CA ASN A 6 6.76 -16.85 9.47
C ASN A 6 6.77 -15.98 8.20
N THR A 7 7.42 -16.47 7.14
CA THR A 7 7.46 -15.79 5.84
C THR A 7 6.06 -15.69 5.22
N LEU A 8 5.26 -16.75 5.33
CA LEU A 8 3.87 -16.76 4.86
C LEU A 8 3.02 -15.74 5.64
N PHE A 9 3.08 -15.75 6.97
CA PHE A 9 2.35 -14.76 7.79
C PHE A 9 2.78 -13.33 7.50
N PHE A 10 4.06 -13.09 7.21
CA PHE A 10 4.54 -11.77 6.80
C PHE A 10 3.93 -11.32 5.48
N ILE A 11 3.93 -12.18 4.45
CA ILE A 11 3.35 -11.86 3.14
C ILE A 11 1.84 -11.64 3.26
N THR A 12 1.13 -12.50 4.00
CA THR A 12 -0.31 -12.34 4.22
C THR A 12 -0.60 -11.06 4.99
N GLY A 13 0.13 -10.78 6.07
CA GLY A 13 -0.03 -9.55 6.85
C GLY A 13 0.28 -8.30 6.02
N ALA A 14 1.35 -8.34 5.23
CA ALA A 14 1.71 -7.28 4.28
C ALA A 14 0.62 -7.03 3.24
N THR A 15 0.03 -8.10 2.69
CA THR A 15 -1.04 -8.00 1.70
C THR A 15 -2.29 -7.36 2.31
N VAL A 16 -2.71 -7.82 3.49
CA VAL A 16 -3.85 -7.23 4.23
C VAL A 16 -3.57 -5.77 4.56
N PHE A 17 -2.38 -5.44 5.05
CA PHE A 17 -2.00 -4.07 5.37
C PHE A 17 -1.98 -3.17 4.12
N ASN A 18 -1.50 -3.67 2.98
CA ASN A 18 -1.54 -2.94 1.73
C ASN A 18 -2.98 -2.65 1.26
N LEU A 19 -3.88 -3.64 1.38
CA LEU A 19 -5.31 -3.46 1.09
C LEU A 19 -5.95 -2.40 2.00
N LEU A 20 -5.59 -2.37 3.29
CA LEU A 20 -6.07 -1.34 4.21
C LEU A 20 -5.58 0.06 3.81
N ILE A 21 -4.31 0.22 3.45
CA ILE A 21 -3.79 1.51 2.96
C ILE A 21 -4.52 1.93 1.69
N MET A 22 -4.72 1.01 0.75
CA MET A 22 -5.44 1.27 -0.49
C MET A 22 -6.86 1.77 -0.22
N LEU A 23 -7.57 1.12 0.70
CA LEU A 23 -8.92 1.52 1.10
C LEU A 23 -8.93 2.92 1.71
N VAL A 24 -7.99 3.22 2.61
CA VAL A 24 -7.85 4.55 3.21
C VAL A 24 -7.56 5.62 2.16
N LEU A 25 -6.63 5.36 1.24
CA LEU A 25 -6.31 6.28 0.14
C LEU A 25 -7.50 6.53 -0.77
N MET A 26 -8.28 5.50 -1.06
CA MET A 26 -9.47 5.61 -1.88
C MET A 26 -10.52 6.49 -1.21
N LEU A 27 -10.77 6.30 0.10
CA LEU A 27 -11.71 7.13 0.87
C LEU A 27 -11.24 8.59 0.95
N ILE A 28 -9.95 8.83 1.17
CA ILE A 28 -9.37 10.18 1.18
C ILE A 28 -9.54 10.85 -0.20
N SER A 29 -9.28 10.11 -1.27
CA SER A 29 -9.38 10.66 -2.63
C SER A 29 -10.83 10.95 -3.02
N LEU A 30 -11.77 10.09 -2.65
CA LEU A 30 -13.21 10.29 -2.86
C LEU A 30 -13.72 11.52 -2.10
N THR A 31 -13.33 11.66 -0.83
CA THR A 31 -13.71 12.83 -0.02
C THR A 31 -13.09 14.11 -0.57
N LEU A 32 -11.84 14.09 -1.02
CA LEU A 32 -11.20 15.21 -1.70
C LEU A 32 -11.94 15.60 -2.98
N LEU A 33 -12.34 14.64 -3.82
CA LEU A 33 -13.13 14.92 -5.02
C LEU A 33 -14.46 15.60 -4.68
N GLY A 34 -15.18 15.08 -3.67
CA GLY A 34 -16.44 15.66 -3.22
C GLY A 34 -16.29 17.10 -2.71
N VAL A 35 -15.24 17.36 -1.92
CA VAL A 35 -14.98 18.69 -1.33
C VAL A 35 -14.49 19.69 -2.39
N ILE A 36 -13.60 19.28 -3.29
CA ILE A 36 -13.00 20.16 -4.30
C ILE A 36 -14.02 20.54 -5.37
N PHE A 37 -14.76 19.55 -5.90
CA PHE A 37 -15.64 19.78 -7.04
C PHE A 37 -17.09 20.08 -6.65
N LYS A 38 -17.47 19.91 -5.37
CA LYS A 38 -18.79 20.25 -4.81
C LYS A 38 -19.98 19.69 -5.63
N GLY A 39 -19.81 18.54 -6.28
CA GLY A 39 -20.85 17.90 -7.08
C GLY A 39 -21.04 18.46 -8.50
N ASN A 40 -20.25 19.44 -8.93
CA ASN A 40 -20.33 20.03 -10.27
C ASN A 40 -19.39 19.33 -11.27
N LEU A 41 -19.43 18.00 -11.34
CA LEU A 41 -18.63 17.23 -12.30
C LEU A 41 -19.52 16.64 -13.39
N ASP A 42 -19.10 16.83 -14.64
CA ASP A 42 -19.65 16.10 -15.77
C ASP A 42 -19.50 14.58 -15.52
N PRO A 43 -20.54 13.76 -15.76
CA PRO A 43 -20.49 12.31 -15.58
C PRO A 43 -19.31 11.62 -16.29
N ASN A 44 -18.89 12.13 -17.47
CA ASN A 44 -17.74 11.59 -18.19
C ASN A 44 -16.43 11.87 -17.44
N ILE A 45 -16.27 13.09 -16.91
CA ILE A 45 -15.08 13.50 -16.14
C ILE A 45 -15.03 12.74 -14.81
N LEU A 46 -16.19 12.57 -14.16
CA LEU A 46 -16.29 11.80 -12.92
C LEU A 46 -15.83 10.35 -13.13
N SER A 47 -16.24 9.71 -14.22
CA SER A 47 -15.84 8.33 -14.53
C SER A 47 -14.33 8.19 -14.71
N ILE A 48 -13.70 9.13 -15.42
CA ILE A 48 -12.25 9.17 -15.60
C ILE A 48 -11.54 9.41 -14.25
N LEU A 49 -12.01 10.36 -13.46
CA LEU A 49 -11.45 10.66 -12.14
C LEU A 49 -11.54 9.46 -11.19
N MET A 50 -12.65 8.72 -11.21
CA MET A 50 -12.80 7.50 -10.41
C MET A 50 -11.77 6.44 -10.81
N MET A 51 -11.49 6.29 -12.11
CA MET A 51 -10.44 5.40 -12.60
C MET A 51 -9.04 5.85 -12.14
N VAL A 52 -8.78 7.15 -12.20
CA VAL A 52 -7.53 7.76 -11.71
C VAL A 52 -7.38 7.57 -10.21
N VAL A 53 -8.45 7.75 -9.43
CA VAL A 53 -8.44 7.51 -7.97
C VAL A 53 -8.16 6.06 -7.66
N PHE A 54 -8.76 5.13 -8.40
CA PHE A 54 -8.54 3.70 -8.19
C PHE A 54 -7.08 3.31 -8.48
N ILE A 55 -6.56 3.64 -9.66
CA ILE A 55 -5.18 3.35 -10.05
C ILE A 55 -4.19 4.09 -9.13
N GLY A 56 -4.48 5.35 -8.81
CA GLY A 56 -3.69 6.17 -7.90
C GLY A 56 -3.66 5.59 -6.48
N SER A 57 -4.75 5.01 -5.99
CA SER A 57 -4.80 4.36 -4.68
C SER A 57 -4.01 3.05 -4.66
N ILE A 58 -4.03 2.28 -5.76
CA ILE A 58 -3.19 1.08 -5.90
C ILE A 58 -1.72 1.48 -5.85
N ILE A 59 -1.29 2.37 -6.75
CA ILE A 59 0.11 2.80 -6.82
C ILE A 59 0.55 3.46 -5.51
N GLY A 60 -0.29 4.34 -4.96
CA GLY A 60 -0.06 5.02 -3.69
C GLY A 60 0.08 4.05 -2.52
N SER A 61 -0.75 3.01 -2.46
CA SER A 61 -0.65 2.02 -1.38
C SER A 61 0.66 1.26 -1.42
N PHE A 62 1.11 0.84 -2.60
CA PHE A 62 2.42 0.19 -2.77
C PHE A 62 3.59 1.10 -2.37
N VAL A 63 3.53 2.39 -2.72
CA VAL A 63 4.57 3.38 -2.36
C VAL A 63 4.61 3.60 -0.84
N ILE A 64 3.45 3.83 -0.22
CA ILE A 64 3.35 4.04 1.23
C ILE A 64 3.80 2.78 1.97
N TYR A 65 3.30 1.62 1.58
CA TYR A 65 3.71 0.33 2.13
C TYR A 65 5.22 0.13 2.04
N SER A 66 5.81 0.33 0.85
CA SER A 66 7.25 0.17 0.64
C SER A 66 8.07 1.12 1.52
N TRP A 67 7.61 2.35 1.70
CA TRP A 67 8.24 3.31 2.60
C TRP A 67 8.15 2.87 4.06
N LEU A 68 6.99 2.36 4.49
CA LEU A 68 6.71 1.91 5.85
C LEU A 68 7.53 0.67 6.19
N VAL A 69 7.61 -0.31 5.29
CA VAL A 69 8.46 -1.50 5.44
C VAL A 69 9.93 -1.12 5.54
N LYS A 70 10.42 -0.20 4.69
CA LYS A 70 11.81 0.29 4.79
C LYS A 70 12.09 0.94 6.14
N ARG A 71 11.11 1.64 6.72
CA ARG A 71 11.23 2.25 8.06
C ARG A 71 11.26 1.18 9.16
N ILE A 72 10.39 0.18 9.08
CA ILE A 72 10.33 -0.93 10.05
C ILE A 72 11.60 -1.79 9.97
N ALA A 73 12.08 -2.10 8.76
CA ALA A 73 13.29 -2.89 8.53
C ALA A 73 14.57 -2.20 9.05
N LYS A 74 14.56 -0.88 9.25
CA LYS A 74 15.66 -0.17 9.95
C LYS A 74 15.62 -0.36 11.47
N LYS A 75 14.47 -0.70 12.05
CA LYS A 75 14.27 -0.87 13.50
C LYS A 75 14.22 -2.33 13.95
N ILE A 76 13.88 -3.25 13.04
CA ILE A 76 13.73 -4.68 13.31
C ILE A 76 14.73 -5.43 12.42
N ASP A 77 15.59 -6.25 13.03
CA ASP A 77 16.47 -7.19 12.33
C ASP A 77 15.63 -8.30 11.66
N MET A 78 15.16 -8.00 10.45
CA MET A 78 14.34 -8.89 9.63
C MET A 78 15.09 -10.20 9.31
N ASP A 79 16.42 -10.15 9.26
CA ASP A 79 17.30 -11.31 9.00
C ASP A 79 17.25 -12.38 10.12
N LYS A 80 16.85 -12.01 11.34
CA LYS A 80 16.78 -12.92 12.48
C LYS A 80 15.51 -13.79 12.50
N TYR A 81 14.41 -13.30 11.92
CA TYR A 81 13.09 -13.93 12.04
C TYR A 81 12.47 -14.40 10.71
N PHE A 82 12.99 -13.93 9.58
CA PHE A 82 12.47 -14.26 8.25
C PHE A 82 13.57 -14.86 7.38
N LEU A 83 13.17 -15.71 6.41
CA LEU A 83 14.07 -16.02 5.30
C LEU A 83 14.41 -14.71 4.58
N PRO A 84 15.64 -14.54 4.06
CA PRO A 84 16.05 -13.30 3.42
C PRO A 84 15.25 -13.06 2.13
N LEU A 85 14.06 -12.47 2.27
CA LEU A 85 13.22 -12.00 1.17
C LEU A 85 13.89 -10.83 0.45
N PHE A 86 14.70 -10.07 1.18
CA PHE A 86 15.53 -8.98 0.65
C PHE A 86 17.00 -9.40 0.75
N LYS A 87 17.45 -10.27 -0.15
CA LYS A 87 18.88 -10.60 -0.29
C LYS A 87 19.62 -9.27 -0.52
N LYS A 88 20.30 -8.73 0.50
CA LYS A 88 21.16 -7.55 0.37
C LYS A 88 22.09 -7.80 -0.81
N ARG A 89 22.01 -6.96 -1.84
CA ARG A 89 23.01 -6.93 -2.91
C ARG A 89 24.32 -6.52 -2.24
N LYS A 90 25.20 -7.50 -2.07
CA LYS A 90 26.55 -7.34 -1.53
C LYS A 90 27.34 -6.61 -2.62
N ASN A 91 27.52 -5.30 -2.45
CA ASN A 91 28.63 -4.58 -3.08
C ASN A 91 29.83 -4.70 -2.13
#